data_AF-A0A7Y9UBI0-F1
#
_entry.id   AF-A0A7Y9UBI0-F1
#
_cell.length_a   1.000
_cell.length_b   1.000
_cell.length_c   1.000
_cell.angle_alpha   90.00
_cell.angle_beta   90.00
_cell.angle_gamma   90.00
#
_symmetry.space_group_name_H-M   'P 1'
#
loop_
_entity.id
_entity.type
_entity.pdbx_description
1 polymer ?
#
loop_
_entity_poly.entity_id
_entity_poly.type
_entity_poly.pdbx_seq_one_letter_code
_entity_poly.pdbx_strand_id
1 'polypeptide(L)'
;MPDSLATPVAAADIAEWYELDAEGRVTAVCPDWDAVASRGGAPAGSLQGSVIGQPLIRFISGDATRMYMDAALQAVRVTGQPRTLRYRCDTPVVRRSMEMTLRPRAGGAVRIEHRLIDQQARVRGLTCYTDDAPGPQSVGSAIMRCSVCLRLQRASLPWEEPEQVASPRLMVRYTVCARCQIR
;
A
#
# COMPACT_ATOMS: atom_id res chain seq x y z
N MET A 1 15.01 15.65 42.10
CA MET A 1 14.97 15.76 40.63
C MET A 1 14.82 14.35 40.08
N PRO A 2 13.61 13.83 39.84
CA PRO A 2 13.46 12.58 39.12
C PRO A 2 13.39 12.87 37.62
N ASP A 3 14.29 12.21 36.89
CA ASP A 3 14.29 12.09 35.44
C ASP A 3 12.89 11.74 34.94
N SER A 4 12.39 12.60 34.05
CA SER A 4 11.15 12.39 33.33
C SER A 4 11.39 11.26 32.34
N LEU A 5 11.07 10.03 32.76
CA LEU A 5 10.88 8.90 31.86
C LEU A 5 9.81 9.32 30.87
N ALA A 6 10.24 9.53 29.62
CA ALA A 6 9.34 9.74 28.50
C ALA A 6 8.36 8.56 28.45
N THR A 7 7.12 8.83 28.85
CA THR A 7 6.00 7.94 28.61
C THR A 7 5.96 7.67 27.10
N PRO A 8 5.95 6.40 26.65
CA PRO A 8 5.71 6.12 25.24
C PRO A 8 4.33 6.68 24.93
N VAL A 9 4.27 7.69 24.06
CA VAL A 9 3.02 8.16 23.47
C VAL A 9 2.39 6.93 22.83
N ALA A 10 1.31 6.42 23.44
CA ALA A 10 0.46 5.43 22.82
C ALA A 10 0.12 5.97 21.44
N ALA A 11 0.46 5.22 20.38
CA ALA A 11 0.17 5.59 19.01
C ALA A 11 -1.33 5.88 18.91
N ALA A 12 -1.69 7.16 18.92
CA ALA A 12 -3.07 7.60 18.94
C ALA A 12 -3.83 6.99 17.75
N ASP A 13 -5.08 6.62 18.01
CA ASP A 13 -6.06 5.93 17.18
C ASP A 13 -6.43 6.66 15.87
N ILE A 14 -5.45 6.99 15.03
CA ILE A 14 -5.75 7.50 13.70
C ILE A 14 -6.03 6.29 12.82
N ALA A 15 -7.31 5.92 12.75
CA ALA A 15 -7.77 4.90 11.82
C ALA A 15 -7.59 5.43 10.39
N GLU A 16 -6.61 4.89 9.68
CA GLU A 16 -6.37 5.19 8.27
C GLU A 16 -7.42 4.43 7.45
N TRP A 17 -8.54 5.07 7.11
CA TRP A 17 -9.61 4.43 6.35
C TRP A 17 -10.15 5.30 5.23
N TYR A 18 -10.73 4.63 4.24
CA TYR A 18 -11.54 5.22 3.19
C TYR A 18 -12.71 4.31 2.83
N GLU A 19 -13.71 4.87 2.16
CA GLU A 19 -14.88 4.14 1.67
C GLU A 19 -14.94 4.17 0.16
N LEU A 20 -15.43 3.07 -0.40
CA LEU A 20 -15.72 2.91 -1.81
C LEU A 20 -17.20 2.65 -2.01
N ASP A 21 -17.78 3.20 -3.08
CA ASP A 21 -19.10 2.80 -3.58
C ASP A 21 -19.07 1.42 -4.26
N ALA A 22 -20.19 1.00 -4.86
CA ALA A 22 -20.29 -0.26 -5.60
C ALA A 22 -19.42 -0.29 -6.88
N GLU A 23 -19.14 0.89 -7.45
CA GLU A 23 -18.32 1.08 -8.64
C GLU A 23 -16.83 1.22 -8.32
N GLY A 24 -16.45 1.24 -7.03
CA GLY A 24 -15.06 1.33 -6.58
C GLY A 24 -14.49 2.75 -6.57
N ARG A 25 -15.34 3.78 -6.53
CA ARG A 25 -14.93 5.18 -6.36
C ARG A 25 -14.87 5.55 -4.89
N VAL A 26 -13.88 6.37 -4.53
CA VAL A 26 -13.70 6.85 -3.17
C VAL A 26 -14.81 7.83 -2.81
N THR A 27 -15.63 7.50 -1.81
CA THR A 27 -16.76 8.34 -1.36
C THR A 27 -16.45 9.10 -0.08
N ALA A 28 -15.58 8.54 0.77
CA ALA A 28 -15.17 9.17 2.02
C ALA A 28 -13.76 8.72 2.41
N VAL A 29 -13.10 9.54 3.23
CA VAL A 29 -11.81 9.26 3.86
C VAL A 29 -11.90 9.62 5.35
N CYS A 30 -10.95 9.14 6.15
CA CYS A 30 -10.87 9.54 7.56
C CYS A 30 -10.61 11.05 7.71
N PRO A 31 -11.06 11.69 8.82
CA PRO A 31 -10.93 13.14 9.01
C PRO A 31 -9.49 13.67 8.89
N ASP A 32 -8.51 12.89 9.35
CA ASP A 32 -7.09 13.26 9.34
C ASP A 32 -6.34 12.76 8.10
N TRP A 33 -7.06 12.45 7.00
CA TRP A 33 -6.49 11.83 5.80
C TRP A 33 -5.25 12.57 5.27
N ASP A 34 -5.31 13.89 5.10
CA ASP A 34 -4.19 14.65 4.53
C ASP A 34 -2.95 14.60 5.43
N ALA A 35 -3.14 14.64 6.75
CA ALA A 35 -2.05 14.53 7.71
C ALA A 35 -1.43 13.13 7.70
N VAL A 36 -2.27 12.09 7.62
CA VAL A 36 -1.85 10.69 7.48
C VAL A 36 -1.07 10.48 6.18
N ALA A 37 -1.66 10.89 5.05
CA ALA A 37 -1.09 10.73 3.72
C ALA A 37 0.28 11.42 3.64
N SER A 38 0.40 12.64 4.16
CA SER A 38 1.65 13.39 4.21
C SER A 38 2.72 12.68 5.05
N ARG A 39 2.38 12.21 6.27
CA ARG A 39 3.31 11.42 7.10
C ARG A 39 3.71 10.10 6.44
N GLY A 40 2.81 9.50 5.68
CA GLY A 40 3.03 8.26 4.92
C GLY A 40 3.91 8.43 3.68
N GLY A 41 4.23 9.66 3.29
CA GLY A 41 5.00 9.98 2.08
C GLY A 41 4.17 9.94 0.80
N ALA A 42 2.84 10.12 0.89
CA ALA A 42 1.97 10.17 -0.28
C ALA A 42 2.25 11.42 -1.13
N PRO A 43 2.13 11.34 -2.47
CA PRO A 43 2.26 12.51 -3.33
C PRO A 43 1.08 13.47 -3.13
N ALA A 44 1.26 14.75 -3.51
CA ALA A 44 0.22 15.79 -3.36
C ALA A 44 -1.11 15.44 -4.06
N GLY A 45 -1.08 14.63 -5.12
CA GLY A 45 -2.28 14.13 -5.81
C GLY A 45 -3.10 13.10 -5.02
N SER A 46 -2.67 12.73 -3.81
CA SER A 46 -3.34 11.76 -2.92
C SER A 46 -3.99 12.41 -1.71
N LEU A 47 -4.08 13.75 -1.67
CA LEU A 47 -4.83 14.47 -0.64
C LEU A 47 -6.35 14.33 -0.85
N GLN A 48 -7.13 14.55 0.20
CA GLN A 48 -8.57 14.34 0.29
C GLN A 48 -9.31 14.95 -0.92
N GLY A 49 -9.02 16.22 -1.23
CA GLY A 49 -9.67 16.93 -2.33
C GLY A 49 -9.36 16.37 -3.72
N SER A 50 -8.31 15.54 -3.84
CA SER A 50 -7.91 14.89 -5.11
C SER A 50 -8.38 13.43 -5.21
N VAL A 51 -8.72 12.78 -4.08
CA VAL A 51 -9.10 11.35 -4.07
C VAL A 51 -10.61 11.13 -4.09
N ILE A 52 -11.41 12.00 -3.47
CA ILE A 52 -12.88 11.83 -3.43
C ILE A 52 -13.46 11.88 -4.86
N GLY A 53 -14.34 10.95 -5.17
CA GLY A 53 -14.98 10.76 -6.47
C GLY A 53 -14.12 10.01 -7.50
N GLN A 54 -12.83 9.80 -7.23
CA GLN A 54 -11.93 9.08 -8.14
C GLN A 54 -12.03 7.56 -7.94
N PRO A 55 -11.86 6.76 -9.00
CA PRO A 55 -11.77 5.31 -8.86
C PRO A 55 -10.48 4.92 -8.13
N LEU A 56 -10.55 3.99 -7.18
CA LEU A 56 -9.39 3.51 -6.41
C LEU A 56 -8.23 3.08 -7.33
N ILE A 57 -8.58 2.45 -8.46
CA ILE A 57 -7.64 1.91 -9.45
C ILE A 57 -6.64 2.94 -9.98
N ARG A 58 -7.01 4.23 -9.96
CA ARG A 58 -6.17 5.36 -10.38
C ARG A 58 -4.95 5.53 -9.48
N PHE A 59 -5.04 5.11 -8.23
CA PHE A 59 -3.97 5.23 -7.23
C PHE A 59 -3.16 3.94 -7.06
N ILE A 60 -3.46 2.90 -7.86
CA ILE A 60 -2.79 1.60 -7.80
C ILE A 60 -1.97 1.40 -9.07
N SER A 61 -0.65 1.22 -8.90
CA SER A 61 0.27 0.90 -9.98
C SER A 61 0.39 -0.61 -10.22
N GLY A 62 0.45 -0.99 -11.51
CA GLY A 62 0.63 -2.36 -11.96
C GLY A 62 -0.65 -3.20 -12.01
N ASP A 63 -0.90 -3.83 -13.15
CA ASP A 63 -2.15 -4.54 -13.43
C ASP A 63 -2.38 -5.75 -12.51
N ALA A 64 -1.33 -6.48 -12.16
CA ALA A 64 -1.47 -7.58 -11.20
C ALA A 64 -1.90 -7.08 -9.79
N THR A 65 -1.49 -5.88 -9.40
CA THR A 65 -1.89 -5.27 -8.11
C THR A 65 -3.34 -4.82 -8.17
N ARG A 66 -3.74 -4.22 -9.28
CA ARG A 66 -5.12 -3.82 -9.60
C ARG A 66 -6.07 -5.01 -9.51
N MET A 67 -5.75 -6.08 -10.24
CA MET A 67 -6.51 -7.34 -10.22
C MET A 67 -6.57 -7.96 -8.81
N TYR A 68 -5.47 -7.91 -8.05
CA TYR A 68 -5.44 -8.43 -6.68
C TYR A 68 -6.41 -7.66 -5.76
N MET A 69 -6.45 -6.33 -5.87
CA MET A 69 -7.38 -5.49 -5.11
C MET A 69 -8.83 -5.69 -5.56
N ASP A 70 -9.09 -5.75 -6.87
CA ASP A 70 -10.42 -5.98 -7.42
C ASP A 70 -10.99 -7.33 -6.96
N ALA A 71 -10.17 -8.39 -6.96
CA ALA A 71 -10.58 -9.70 -6.47
C ALA A 71 -10.92 -9.68 -4.98
N ALA A 72 -10.15 -8.95 -4.17
CA ALA A 72 -10.43 -8.81 -2.74
C ALA A 72 -11.75 -8.06 -2.49
N LEU A 73 -11.98 -6.96 -3.22
CA LEU A 73 -13.22 -6.19 -3.17
C LEU A 73 -14.44 -7.01 -3.59
N GLN A 74 -14.32 -7.72 -4.71
CA GLN A 74 -15.40 -8.54 -5.23
C GLN A 74 -15.76 -9.68 -4.27
N ALA A 75 -14.77 -10.33 -3.67
CA ALA A 75 -15.00 -11.36 -2.67
C ALA A 75 -15.82 -10.82 -1.48
N VAL A 76 -15.48 -9.63 -0.97
CA VAL A 76 -16.21 -9.00 0.15
C VAL A 76 -17.64 -8.64 -0.24
N ARG A 77 -17.85 -8.08 -1.44
CA ARG A 77 -19.18 -7.72 -1.95
C ARG A 77 -20.08 -8.94 -2.14
N VAL A 78 -19.55 -10.01 -2.73
CA VAL A 78 -20.32 -11.23 -3.00
C VAL A 78 -20.65 -12.00 -1.72
N THR A 79 -19.70 -12.11 -0.80
CA THR A 79 -19.88 -12.91 0.42
C THR A 79 -20.58 -12.14 1.54
N GLY A 80 -20.55 -10.80 1.50
CA GLY A 80 -20.99 -9.97 2.61
C GLY A 80 -20.14 -10.16 3.86
N GLN A 81 -18.95 -10.77 3.77
CA GLN A 81 -18.05 -11.01 4.89
C GLN A 81 -16.82 -10.11 4.83
N PRO A 82 -16.31 -9.62 5.97
CA PRO A 82 -15.04 -8.91 6.00
C PRO A 82 -13.87 -9.77 5.51
N ARG A 83 -12.91 -9.14 4.83
CA ARG A 83 -11.64 -9.78 4.44
C ARG A 83 -10.46 -8.98 4.98
N THR A 84 -9.48 -9.65 5.55
CA THR A 84 -8.26 -9.03 6.09
C THR A 84 -7.04 -9.51 5.33
N LEU A 85 -6.20 -8.56 4.89
CA LEU A 85 -4.99 -8.80 4.10
C LEU A 85 -3.79 -8.16 4.82
N ARG A 86 -2.67 -8.89 4.91
CA ARG A 86 -1.41 -8.36 5.43
C ARG A 86 -0.47 -7.98 4.30
N TYR A 87 0.14 -6.81 4.40
CA TYR A 87 1.01 -6.26 3.37
C TYR A 87 2.12 -5.40 3.99
N ARG A 88 3.10 -5.00 3.18
CA ARG A 88 4.14 -4.03 3.54
C ARG A 88 3.89 -2.70 2.85
N CYS A 89 4.10 -1.61 3.58
CA CYS A 89 3.96 -0.24 3.09
C CYS A 89 5.20 0.58 3.47
N ASP A 90 6.38 0.14 3.04
CA ASP A 90 7.63 0.73 3.49
C ASP A 90 7.80 2.18 3.01
N THR A 91 8.43 3.00 3.83
CA THR A 91 9.02 4.28 3.40
C THR A 91 10.48 4.06 3.02
N PRO A 92 11.18 5.08 2.47
CA PRO A 92 12.59 4.93 2.14
C PRO A 92 13.48 4.52 3.31
N VAL A 93 13.10 4.88 4.54
CA VAL A 93 13.91 4.66 5.75
C VAL A 93 13.27 3.74 6.79
N VAL A 94 12.00 3.34 6.61
CA VAL A 94 11.27 2.46 7.54
C VAL A 94 10.62 1.30 6.80
N ARG A 95 10.81 0.08 7.31
CA ARG A 95 10.02 -1.09 6.95
C ARG A 95 8.75 -1.12 7.78
N ARG A 96 7.57 -1.26 7.16
CA ARG A 96 6.28 -1.28 7.87
C ARG A 96 5.48 -2.50 7.46
N SER A 97 5.07 -3.30 8.44
CA SER A 97 4.07 -4.34 8.27
C SER A 97 2.70 -3.77 8.63
N MET A 98 1.75 -3.89 7.71
CA MET A 98 0.42 -3.33 7.81
C MET A 98 -0.63 -4.43 7.64
N GLU A 99 -1.81 -4.17 8.19
CA GLU A 99 -3.01 -4.96 7.96
C GLU A 99 -4.06 -4.06 7.30
N MET A 100 -4.75 -4.60 6.30
CA MET A 100 -5.84 -3.95 5.59
C MET A 100 -7.10 -4.80 5.75
N THR A 101 -8.15 -4.24 6.31
CA THR A 101 -9.45 -4.90 6.48
C THR A 101 -10.48 -4.24 5.59
N LEU A 102 -11.06 -5.03 4.69
CA LEU A 102 -12.16 -4.64 3.81
C LEU A 102 -13.46 -5.09 4.48
N ARG A 103 -14.31 -4.13 4.87
CA ARG A 103 -15.60 -4.37 5.53
C ARG A 103 -16.75 -4.03 4.58
N PRO A 104 -17.67 -4.97 4.32
CA PRO A 104 -18.84 -4.68 3.49
C PRO A 104 -19.74 -3.64 4.18
N ARG A 105 -20.42 -2.85 3.36
CA ARG A 105 -21.43 -1.86 3.75
C ARG A 105 -22.69 -2.05 2.90
N ALA A 106 -23.75 -1.34 3.27
CA ALA A 106 -25.00 -1.36 2.52
C ALA A 106 -24.78 -0.91 1.06
N GLY A 107 -25.58 -1.44 0.13
CA GLY A 107 -25.55 -1.04 -1.27
C GLY A 107 -24.28 -1.41 -2.05
N GLY A 108 -23.50 -2.40 -1.57
CA GLY A 108 -22.26 -2.83 -2.26
C GLY A 108 -21.03 -1.97 -1.98
N ALA A 109 -21.18 -0.95 -1.12
CA ALA A 109 -20.07 -0.16 -0.63
C ALA A 109 -19.12 -0.99 0.25
N VAL A 110 -17.87 -0.56 0.34
CA VAL A 110 -16.84 -1.23 1.15
C VAL A 110 -16.02 -0.17 1.89
N ARG A 111 -15.84 -0.34 3.20
CA ARG A 111 -14.86 0.43 3.98
C ARG A 111 -13.54 -0.33 4.01
N ILE A 112 -12.45 0.36 3.68
CA ILE A 112 -11.10 -0.18 3.77
C ILE A 112 -10.39 0.50 4.94
N GLU A 113 -9.93 -0.29 5.89
CA GLU A 113 -9.27 0.16 7.12
C GLU A 113 -7.84 -0.36 7.14
N HIS A 114 -6.87 0.50 7.41
CA HIS A 114 -5.47 0.14 7.53
C HIS A 114 -4.98 0.31 8.97
N ARG A 115 -4.16 -0.64 9.41
CA ARG A 115 -3.56 -0.65 10.74
C ARG A 115 -2.10 -1.02 10.68
N LEU A 116 -1.26 -0.24 11.35
CA LEU A 116 0.15 -0.59 11.54
C LEU A 116 0.28 -1.76 12.50
N ILE A 117 1.04 -2.78 12.10
CA ILE A 117 1.31 -3.97 12.92
C ILE A 117 2.70 -3.89 13.54
N ASP A 118 3.70 -3.53 12.75
CA ASP A 118 5.10 -3.44 13.16
C ASP A 118 5.85 -2.46 12.25
N GLN A 119 6.87 -1.81 12.79
CA GLN A 119 7.78 -0.99 12.01
C GLN A 119 9.21 -1.04 12.52
N GLN A 120 10.16 -1.01 11.60
CA GLN A 120 11.59 -1.08 11.90
C GLN A 120 12.37 -0.15 10.99
N ALA A 121 13.34 0.57 11.54
CA ALA A 121 14.25 1.40 10.76
C ALA A 121 15.06 0.51 9.79
N ARG A 122 15.27 0.99 8.57
CA ARG A 122 16.15 0.35 7.61
C ARG A 122 17.60 0.68 7.96
N VAL A 123 18.49 -0.30 7.81
CA VAL A 123 19.95 -0.07 7.90
C VAL A 123 20.41 0.88 6.78
N ARG A 124 19.74 0.84 5.62
CA ARG A 124 20.02 1.70 4.48
C ARG A 124 18.74 2.19 3.81
N GLY A 125 18.73 3.47 3.45
CA GLY A 125 17.63 4.06 2.70
C GLY A 125 17.46 3.39 1.33
N LEU A 126 16.21 3.15 0.93
CA LEU A 126 15.87 2.62 -0.38
C LEU A 126 14.68 3.37 -0.97
N THR A 127 14.89 4.06 -2.09
CA THR A 127 13.82 4.68 -2.86
C THR A 127 13.55 3.86 -4.12
N CYS A 128 12.29 3.55 -4.39
CA CYS A 128 11.86 2.92 -5.62
C CYS A 128 11.03 3.89 -6.44
N TYR A 129 11.31 3.92 -7.74
CA TYR A 129 10.63 4.75 -8.73
C TYR A 129 9.89 3.83 -9.70
N THR A 130 8.79 4.34 -10.27
CA THR A 130 8.02 3.63 -11.30
C THR A 130 7.88 4.54 -12.52
N ASP A 131 7.98 3.94 -13.71
CA ASP A 131 7.59 4.58 -14.97
C ASP A 131 6.10 4.32 -15.20
N ASP A 132 5.22 4.92 -14.39
CA ASP A 132 3.77 4.79 -14.57
C ASP A 132 3.22 5.73 -15.67
N ALA A 133 4.09 6.31 -16.51
CA ALA A 133 3.70 7.08 -17.68
C ALA A 133 3.35 6.14 -18.86
N PRO A 134 2.23 6.38 -19.59
CA PRO A 134 1.98 5.70 -20.85
C PRO A 134 3.05 6.13 -21.88
N GLY A 135 4.05 5.27 -22.08
CA GLY A 135 5.16 5.48 -23.00
C GLY A 135 5.82 4.16 -23.41
N PRO A 136 6.67 4.15 -24.45
CA PRO A 136 7.34 2.94 -24.89
C PRO A 136 8.15 2.35 -23.74
N GLN A 137 7.75 1.17 -23.29
CA GLN A 137 8.38 0.43 -22.21
C GLN A 137 9.86 0.23 -22.56
N SER A 138 10.75 0.77 -21.73
CA SER A 138 12.18 0.48 -21.86
C SER A 138 12.39 -1.04 -21.75
N VAL A 139 12.81 -1.64 -22.86
CA VAL A 139 13.16 -3.07 -22.96
C VAL A 139 14.56 -3.23 -22.37
N GLY A 140 14.64 -3.16 -21.05
CA GLY A 140 15.81 -3.42 -20.23
C GLY A 140 15.33 -4.06 -18.93
N SER A 141 16.14 -4.94 -18.33
CA SER A 141 15.77 -5.83 -17.21
C SER A 141 15.02 -5.11 -16.07
N ALA A 142 13.70 -5.04 -16.17
CA ALA A 142 12.87 -4.35 -15.19
C ALA A 142 12.87 -5.16 -13.89
N ILE A 143 13.22 -4.50 -12.77
CA ILE A 143 13.13 -5.12 -11.46
C ILE A 143 11.64 -5.18 -11.11
N MET A 144 11.10 -6.39 -10.98
CA MET A 144 9.73 -6.58 -10.54
C MET A 144 9.68 -6.41 -9.03
N ARG A 145 8.73 -5.62 -8.53
CA ARG A 145 8.51 -5.41 -7.10
C ARG A 145 7.11 -5.90 -6.73
N CYS A 146 7.02 -6.78 -5.74
CA CYS A 146 5.73 -7.26 -5.28
C CYS A 146 5.04 -6.17 -4.44
N SER A 147 3.83 -5.74 -4.82
CA SER A 147 3.07 -4.70 -4.11
C SER A 147 2.58 -5.12 -2.72
N VAL A 148 2.61 -6.41 -2.41
CA VAL A 148 2.14 -6.96 -1.12
C VAL A 148 3.31 -7.16 -0.15
N CYS A 149 4.38 -7.83 -0.57
CA CYS A 149 5.52 -8.13 0.33
C CYS A 149 6.76 -7.24 0.08
N LEU A 150 6.73 -6.38 -0.94
CA LEU A 150 7.80 -5.49 -1.36
C LEU A 150 9.11 -6.16 -1.77
N ARG A 151 9.16 -7.50 -1.85
CA ARG A 151 10.30 -8.23 -2.42
C ARG A 151 10.53 -7.87 -3.87
N LEU A 152 11.78 -8.01 -4.29
CA LEU A 152 12.25 -7.69 -5.62
C LEU A 152 12.59 -8.97 -6.40
N GLN A 153 12.38 -8.94 -7.70
CA GLN A 153 12.81 -9.99 -8.61
C GLN A 153 13.50 -9.34 -9.81
N ARG A 154 14.74 -9.76 -10.07
CA ARG A 154 15.52 -9.35 -11.23
C ARG A 154 15.47 -10.46 -12.28
N ALA A 155 14.89 -10.19 -13.44
CA ALA A 155 14.68 -11.20 -14.48
C ALA A 155 14.06 -12.48 -13.89
N SER A 156 14.63 -13.66 -14.16
CA SER A 156 14.14 -14.95 -13.66
C SER A 156 14.77 -15.39 -12.33
N LEU A 157 15.48 -14.49 -11.62
CA LEU A 157 16.08 -14.81 -10.32
C LEU A 157 15.00 -14.95 -9.22
N PRO A 158 15.32 -15.63 -8.10
CA PRO A 158 14.43 -15.70 -6.95
C PRO A 158 14.05 -14.32 -6.39
N TRP A 159 12.89 -14.26 -5.73
CA TRP A 159 12.45 -13.07 -5.00
C TRP A 159 13.32 -12.83 -3.78
N GLU A 160 13.92 -11.65 -3.66
CA GLU A 160 14.83 -11.27 -2.58
C GLU A 160 14.30 -10.07 -1.79
N GLU A 161 14.80 -9.90 -0.57
CA GLU A 161 14.48 -8.73 0.26
C GLU A 161 15.18 -7.48 -0.32
N PRO A 162 14.52 -6.31 -0.32
CA PRO A 162 15.11 -5.10 -0.88
C PRO A 162 16.45 -4.70 -0.25
N GLU A 163 16.67 -5.06 1.01
CA GLU A 163 17.92 -4.82 1.76
C GLU A 163 19.12 -5.58 1.18
N GLN A 164 18.89 -6.63 0.39
CA GLN A 164 19.94 -7.39 -0.28
C GLN A 164 20.44 -6.71 -1.56
N VAL A 165 19.81 -5.61 -1.98
CA VAL A 165 20.18 -4.86 -3.18
C VAL A 165 21.10 -3.70 -2.82
N ALA A 166 22.27 -3.65 -3.47
CA ALA A 166 23.30 -2.65 -3.18
C ALA A 166 22.94 -1.21 -3.61
N SER A 167 21.99 -1.03 -4.53
CA SER A 167 21.59 0.32 -4.97
C SER A 167 20.55 0.94 -4.02
N PRO A 168 20.73 2.20 -3.58
CA PRO A 168 19.75 2.92 -2.77
C PRO A 168 18.56 3.45 -3.58
N ARG A 169 18.63 3.37 -4.91
CA ARG A 169 17.61 3.86 -5.85
C ARG A 169 17.35 2.82 -6.92
N LEU A 170 16.10 2.41 -7.10
CA LEU A 170 15.72 1.37 -8.05
C LEU A 170 14.55 1.82 -8.92
N MET A 171 14.63 1.55 -10.21
CA MET A 171 13.46 1.58 -11.09
C MET A 171 12.77 0.22 -11.03
N VAL A 172 11.48 0.21 -10.70
CA VAL A 172 10.71 -1.02 -10.49
C VAL A 172 9.40 -1.00 -11.24
N ARG A 173 8.86 -2.19 -11.52
CA ARG A 173 7.48 -2.39 -11.97
C ARG A 173 6.71 -3.18 -10.92
N TYR A 174 5.56 -2.68 -10.53
CA TYR A 174 4.73 -3.32 -9.51
C TYR A 174 3.98 -4.54 -10.07
N THR A 175 3.99 -5.62 -9.30
CA THR A 175 3.27 -6.87 -9.57
C THR A 175 2.90 -7.57 -8.25
N VAL A 176 2.36 -8.79 -8.29
CA VAL A 176 2.13 -9.63 -7.09
C VAL A 176 2.81 -10.97 -7.28
N CYS A 177 3.69 -11.37 -6.36
CA CYS A 177 4.38 -12.64 -6.47
C CYS A 177 3.43 -13.82 -6.18
N ALA A 178 3.75 -15.01 -6.70
CA ALA A 178 2.92 -16.22 -6.53
C ALA A 178 2.58 -16.52 -5.07
N ARG A 179 3.53 -16.29 -4.14
CA ARG A 179 3.30 -16.47 -2.70
C ARG A 179 2.23 -15.53 -2.13
N CYS A 180 2.11 -14.33 -2.67
CA CYS A 180 1.10 -13.36 -2.24
C CYS A 180 -0.23 -13.52 -2.98
N GLN A 181 -0.25 -14.10 -4.18
CA GLN A 181 -1.49 -14.38 -4.92
C GLN A 181 -2.36 -15.45 -4.26
N ILE A 182 -1.74 -16.40 -3.55
CA ILE A 182 -2.44 -17.50 -2.87
C ILE A 182 -2.91 -17.16 -1.44
N ARG A 183 -2.91 -15.88 -1.05
CA ARG A 183 -3.27 -15.42 0.31
C ARG A 183 -4.66 -14.79 0.39
#